data_AF-A0A943XV49-F1
#
_entry.id   AF-A0A943XV49-F1
#
_cell.length_a   1.000
_cell.length_b   1.000
_cell.length_c   1.000
_cell.angle_alpha   90.00
_cell.angle_beta   90.00
_cell.angle_gamma   90.00
#
_symmetry.space_group_name_H-M   'P 1'
#
loop_
_entity.id
_entity.type
_entity.pdbx_description
1 polymer ?
#
loop_
_entity_poly.entity_id
_entity_poly.type
_entity_poly.pdbx_seq_one_letter_code
_entity_poly.pdbx_strand_id
1 'polypeptide(L)' 'VAEEEARALVDEVAEKYDDLDTELYQGGQPVYHYIISVE' A
#
# COMPACT_ATOMS: atom_id res chain seq x y z
N VAL A 1 10.12 7.13 4.99
CA VAL A 1 8.73 7.06 4.47
C VAL A 1 7.84 6.87 5.67
N ALA A 2 6.92 7.80 5.90
CA ALA A 2 5.99 7.73 7.02
C ALA A 2 4.86 6.75 6.66
N GLU A 3 4.37 5.95 7.62
CA GLU A 3 3.26 5.02 7.42
C GLU A 3 2.02 5.70 6.80
N GLU A 4 1.82 6.97 7.14
CA GLU A 4 0.76 7.83 6.64
C GLU A 4 0.83 8.02 5.11
N GLU A 5 2.02 8.17 4.53
CA GLU A 5 2.21 8.29 3.08
C GLU A 5 1.88 6.96 2.37
N ALA A 6 2.22 5.83 3.00
CA ALA A 6 1.94 4.51 2.44
C ALA A 6 0.44 4.20 2.47
N ARG A 7 -0.27 4.60 3.53
CA ARG A 7 -1.73 4.48 3.62
C ARG A 7 -2.44 5.38 2.61
N ALA A 8 -2.02 6.63 2.49
CA ALA A 8 -2.60 7.55 1.50
C ALA A 8 -2.48 7.00 0.07
N LEU A 9 -1.36 6.33 -0.25
CA LEU A 9 -1.17 5.69 -1.54
C LEU A 9 -2.10 4.48 -1.76
N VAL A 10 -2.33 3.68 -0.71
CA VAL A 10 -3.28 2.55 -0.78
C VAL A 10 -4.70 3.04 -1.01
N ASP A 11 -5.11 4.08 -0.28
CA ASP A 11 -6.44 4.68 -0.42
C ASP A 11 -6.64 5.25 -1.84
N GLU A 12 -5.63 5.91 -2.41
CA GLU A 12 -5.69 6.42 -3.79
C GLU A 12 -5.83 5.29 -4.83
N VAL A 13 -5.13 4.17 -4.62
CA VAL A 13 -5.21 3.01 -5.53
C VAL A 13 -6.58 2.33 -5.39
N ALA A 14 -7.09 2.18 -4.17
CA ALA A 14 -8.40 1.60 -3.91
C ALA A 14 -9.53 2.43 -4.56
N GLU A 15 -9.49 3.77 -4.43
CA GLU A 15 -10.50 4.66 -5.03
C GLU A 15 -10.43 4.68 -6.57
N LYS A 16 -9.23 4.52 -7.14
CA LYS A 16 -9.05 4.52 -8.59
C LYS A 16 -9.41 3.18 -9.24
N TYR A 17 -9.32 2.11 -8.47
CA TYR A 17 -9.52 0.74 -8.92
C TYR A 17 -10.43 0.00 -7.94
N ASP A 18 -11.69 0.44 -7.86
CA ASP A 18 -12.72 -0.09 -6.95
C ASP A 18 -12.96 -1.61 -7.10
N ASP A 19 -12.50 -2.20 -8.21
CA ASP A 19 -12.64 -3.61 -8.54
C ASP A 19 -11.51 -4.49 -7.98
N LEU A 20 -10.40 -3.89 -7.52
CA LEU A 20 -9.18 -4.57 -7.10
C LEU A 20 -9.04 -4.56 -5.59
N ASP A 21 -8.57 -5.67 -5.01
CA ASP A 21 -8.31 -5.73 -3.58
C ASP A 21 -6.90 -5.21 -3.30
N THR A 22 -6.79 -4.18 -2.45
CA THR A 22 -5.53 -3.50 -2.14
C THR A 22 -5.18 -3.64 -0.67
N GLU A 23 -4.04 -4.26 -0.37
CA GLU A 23 -3.56 -4.50 1.00
C GLU A 23 -2.15 -3.94 1.24
N LEU A 24 -1.94 -3.39 2.44
CA LEU A 24 -0.65 -2.83 2.88
C LEU A 24 0.07 -3.74 3.88
N TYR A 25 1.29 -4.12 3.56
CA TYR A 25 2.14 -4.96 4.39
C TYR A 25 3.38 -4.18 4.86
N GLN A 26 3.79 -4.37 6.13
CA GLN A 26 5.11 -3.93 6.57
C GLN A 26 6.17 -4.88 6.02
N GLY A 27 7.03 -4.38 5.14
CA GLY A 27 7.91 -5.22 4.32
C GLY A 27 9.01 -5.95 5.11
N GLY A 28 9.26 -5.57 6.37
CA GLY A 28 10.16 -6.27 7.30
C GLY A 28 11.63 -6.36 6.87
N GLN A 29 11.96 -5.89 5.67
CA GLN A 29 13.29 -5.91 5.06
C GLN A 29 13.82 -4.47 4.96
N PRO A 30 15.13 -4.24 5.14
CA PRO A 30 15.71 -2.90 5.16
C PRO A 30 15.59 -2.12 3.84
N VAL A 31 15.24 -2.80 2.73
CA VAL A 31 15.10 -2.19 1.40
C VAL A 31 13.66 -1.77 1.11
N TYR A 32 12.65 -2.44 1.72
CA TYR A 32 11.23 -2.15 1.52
C TYR A 32 10.53 -2.03 2.87
N HIS A 33 10.26 -0.79 3.26
CA HIS A 33 9.55 -0.51 4.51
C HIS A 33 8.07 -0.90 4.44
N TYR A 34 7.45 -0.77 3.26
CA TYR A 34 6.05 -1.12 3.00
C TYR A 34 5.90 -1.77 1.62
N ILE A 35 4.97 -2.71 1.50
CA ILE A 35 4.61 -3.40 0.26
C ILE A 35 3.10 -3.23 0.07
N ILE A 36 2.67 -2.86 -1.13
CA ILE A 36 1.26 -2.81 -1.52
C ILE A 36 0.99 -4.01 -2.43
N SER A 37 0.05 -4.86 -2.04
CA SER A 37 -0.47 -5.95 -2.85
C SER A 37 -1.73 -5.49 -3.56
N VAL A 38 -1.89 -5.88 -4.81
CA VAL A 38 -3.08 -5.59 -5.64
C VAL A 38 -3.49 -6.89 -6.33
N GLU A 39 -4.71 -7.38 -6.09
CA GLU A 39 -5.29 -8.58 -6.72
C GLU A 39 -6.49 -8.24 -7.62
#